data_AF-A0A7S4PMA0-F1
#
_entry.id   AF-A0A7S4PMA0-F1
#
_cell.length_a   1.000
_cell.length_b   1.000
_cell.length_c   1.000
_cell.angle_alpha   90.00
_cell.angle_beta   90.00
_cell.angle_gamma   90.00
#
_symmetry.space_group_name_H-M   'P 1'
#
loop_
_entity.id
_entity.type
_entity.pdbx_description
1 polymer ?
#
loop_
_entity_poly.entity_id
_entity_poly.type
_entity_poly.pdbx_seq_one_letter_code
_entity_poly.pdbx_strand_id
1 'polypeptide(L)'
;GMAVSKQFCIDNAYHVSPNRELVAFGLMNVFGGLFQAFPATSSMPRSKISNASGATSQFTGLLASCLPLTMATFGMPVLFYIPQVTISALVLAASVRLANYREIYFLVKMGAWAELTVLLITLALTFLFGPEIGVLVAFGMSLMMLVKKSSMAQVGVLGHWEEDENEATKYRDVLLFPRAKTIPGILILKIDSPLIFINMASFRDRIER
;
A
#
# COMPACT_ATOMS: atom_id res chain seq x y z
N GLY A 1 -1.98 11.22 3.26
CA GLY A 1 -1.49 12.12 2.20
C GLY A 1 -0.87 11.31 1.09
N MET A 2 0.36 10.86 1.33
CA MET A 2 1.23 10.21 0.33
C MET A 2 0.55 9.10 -0.50
N ALA A 3 -0.20 8.18 0.11
CA ALA A 3 -0.88 7.11 -0.62
C ALA A 3 -1.94 7.64 -1.60
N VAL A 4 -2.69 8.66 -1.20
CA VAL A 4 -3.72 9.31 -2.03
C VAL A 4 -3.05 10.06 -3.18
N SER A 5 -2.02 10.84 -2.90
CA SER A 5 -1.30 11.62 -3.92
C SER A 5 -0.57 10.74 -4.93
N LYS A 6 -0.02 9.60 -4.48
CA LYS A 6 0.55 8.59 -5.38
C LYS A 6 -0.50 7.99 -6.32
N GLN A 7 -1.72 7.73 -5.83
CA GLN A 7 -2.82 7.26 -6.67
C GLN A 7 -3.17 8.28 -7.77
N PHE A 8 -3.31 9.56 -7.42
CA PHE A 8 -3.63 10.59 -8.42
C PHE A 8 -2.46 10.93 -9.35
N CYS A 9 -1.22 10.77 -8.89
CA CYS A 9 0.00 10.84 -9.70
C CYS A 9 -0.02 9.78 -10.82
N ILE A 10 -0.44 8.56 -10.50
CA ILE A 10 -0.63 7.49 -11.50
C ILE A 10 -1.79 7.82 -12.44
N ASP A 11 -2.93 8.28 -11.91
CA ASP A 11 -4.13 8.52 -12.71
C ASP A 11 -3.99 9.71 -13.69
N ASN A 12 -3.23 10.75 -13.33
CA ASN A 12 -3.10 11.99 -14.13
C ASN A 12 -1.67 12.25 -14.64
N ALA A 13 -0.77 11.27 -14.54
CA ALA A 13 0.59 11.30 -15.07
C ALA A 13 1.45 12.52 -14.67
N TYR A 14 1.35 12.99 -13.42
CA TYR A 14 2.21 14.04 -12.88
C TYR A 14 3.10 13.51 -11.76
N HIS A 15 4.23 14.16 -11.47
CA HIS A 15 5.15 13.73 -10.42
C HIS A 15 4.90 14.46 -9.09
N VAL A 16 4.90 13.71 -7.99
CA VAL A 16 4.79 14.25 -6.62
C VAL A 16 6.04 13.89 -5.83
N SER A 17 6.63 14.88 -5.15
CA SER A 17 7.75 14.64 -4.23
C SER A 17 7.21 14.27 -2.83
N PRO A 18 7.48 13.06 -2.31
CA PRO A 18 7.04 12.65 -0.99
C PRO A 18 7.56 13.56 0.13
N ASN A 19 8.81 14.02 0.02
CA ASN A 19 9.41 14.93 1.01
C ASN A 19 8.67 16.26 1.08
N ARG A 20 8.32 16.84 -0.09
CA ARG A 20 7.57 18.10 -0.15
C ARG A 20 6.18 17.94 0.44
N GLU A 21 5.54 16.81 0.19
CA GLU A 21 4.21 16.53 0.73
C GLU A 21 4.26 16.31 2.25
N LEU A 22 5.27 15.61 2.76
CA LEU A 22 5.46 15.41 4.20
C LEU A 22 5.66 16.74 4.94
N VAL A 23 6.52 17.62 4.40
CA VAL A 23 6.74 18.97 4.96
C VAL A 23 5.44 19.79 4.92
N ALA A 24 4.67 19.72 3.83
CA ALA A 24 3.39 20.41 3.73
C ALA A 24 2.37 19.90 4.77
N PHE A 25 2.27 18.59 4.97
CA PHE A 25 1.43 17.98 6.01
C PHE A 25 1.86 18.38 7.43
N GLY A 26 3.17 18.44 7.68
CA GLY A 26 3.73 18.87 8.95
C GLY A 26 3.37 20.33 9.25
N LEU A 27 3.66 21.24 8.31
CA LEU A 27 3.32 22.66 8.43
C LEU A 27 1.83 22.86 8.63
N MET A 28 0.98 22.18 7.84
CA MET A 28 -0.48 22.27 7.97
C MET A 28 -0.95 21.93 9.39
N ASN A 29 -0.43 20.87 10.01
CA ASN A 29 -0.82 20.47 11.36
C ASN A 29 -0.22 21.37 12.44
N VAL A 30 0.98 21.92 12.26
CA VAL A 30 1.55 22.93 13.17
C VAL A 30 0.69 24.20 13.17
N PHE A 31 0.38 24.72 11.99
CA PHE A 31 -0.52 25.87 11.86
C PHE A 31 -1.91 25.54 12.42
N GLY A 32 -2.47 24.37 12.12
CA GLY A 32 -3.75 23.92 12.67
C GLY A 32 -3.75 23.86 14.20
N GLY A 33 -2.68 23.36 14.82
CA GLY A 33 -2.54 23.27 16.27
C GLY A 33 -2.57 24.63 16.96
N LEU A 34 -2.02 25.68 16.34
CA LEU A 34 -2.08 27.06 16.85
C LEU A 34 -3.53 27.60 16.94
N PHE A 35 -4.43 27.09 16.09
CA PHE A 35 -5.84 27.45 16.06
C PHE A 35 -6.75 26.39 16.70
N GLN A 36 -6.19 25.51 17.54
CA GLN A 36 -6.94 24.42 18.20
C GLN A 36 -7.66 23.47 17.22
N ALA A 37 -7.13 23.33 15.99
CA ALA A 37 -7.68 22.40 15.01
C ALA A 37 -7.28 20.95 15.33
N PHE A 38 -8.19 20.02 15.04
CA PHE A 38 -7.87 18.59 15.07
C PHE A 38 -6.83 18.25 13.99
N PRO A 39 -6.01 17.19 14.20
CA PRO A 39 -5.06 16.72 13.20
C PRO A 39 -5.74 16.47 11.85
N ALA A 40 -5.31 17.20 10.84
CA ALA A 40 -5.89 17.14 9.50
C ALA A 40 -5.18 16.10 8.64
N THR A 41 -5.97 15.37 7.86
CA THR A 41 -5.50 14.30 6.96
C THR A 41 -6.04 14.49 5.54
N SER A 42 -5.44 13.80 4.56
CA SER A 42 -5.94 13.79 3.18
C SER A 42 -7.25 13.03 3.06
N SER A 43 -8.26 13.59 2.40
CA SER A 43 -9.54 12.94 2.14
C SER A 43 -9.64 12.43 0.70
N MET A 44 -9.49 11.11 0.51
CA MET A 44 -9.60 10.49 -0.82
C MET A 44 -10.93 10.77 -1.54
N PRO A 45 -12.11 10.68 -0.87
CA PRO A 45 -13.39 10.95 -1.54
C PRO A 45 -13.51 12.39 -2.05
N ARG A 46 -13.07 13.37 -1.26
CA ARG A 46 -13.14 14.79 -1.64
C ARG A 46 -12.21 15.09 -2.81
N SER A 47 -10.99 14.57 -2.79
CA SER A 47 -10.05 14.72 -3.91
C SER A 47 -10.55 14.05 -5.19
N LYS A 48 -11.22 12.88 -5.10
CA LYS A 48 -11.80 12.21 -6.27
C LYS A 48 -12.90 13.03 -6.90
N ILE A 49 -13.81 13.59 -6.10
CA ILE A 49 -14.89 14.45 -6.58
C ILE A 49 -14.30 15.71 -7.22
N SER A 50 -13.33 16.35 -6.57
CA SER A 50 -12.67 17.54 -7.12
C SER A 50 -11.99 17.24 -8.47
N ASN A 51 -11.30 16.10 -8.59
CA ASN A 51 -10.67 15.70 -9.85
C ASN A 51 -11.71 15.41 -10.94
N ALA A 52 -12.80 14.71 -10.58
CA ALA A 52 -13.91 14.42 -11.50
C ALA A 52 -14.65 15.69 -11.95
N SER A 53 -14.67 16.73 -11.12
CA SER A 53 -15.21 18.06 -11.47
C SER A 53 -14.25 18.90 -12.34
N GLY A 54 -13.10 18.36 -12.75
CA GLY A 54 -12.14 19.06 -13.62
C GLY A 54 -11.27 20.09 -12.90
N ALA A 55 -11.05 19.95 -11.58
CA ALA A 55 -10.16 20.84 -10.84
C ALA A 55 -8.70 20.68 -11.30
N THR A 56 -8.10 21.76 -11.81
CA THR A 56 -6.72 21.76 -12.34
C THR A 56 -5.72 22.46 -11.42
N SER A 57 -6.17 23.17 -10.39
CA SER A 57 -5.33 24.00 -9.52
C SER A 57 -5.63 23.78 -8.04
N GLN A 58 -4.62 24.01 -7.19
CA GLN A 58 -4.77 24.01 -5.72
C GLN A 58 -5.71 25.13 -5.23
N PHE A 59 -6.01 26.12 -6.07
CA PHE A 59 -6.99 27.16 -5.79
C PHE A 59 -8.38 26.58 -5.48
N THR A 60 -8.74 25.42 -6.06
CA THR A 60 -9.98 24.72 -5.73
C THR A 60 -10.06 24.34 -4.25
N GLY A 61 -8.93 23.96 -3.63
CA GLY A 61 -8.87 23.67 -2.20
C GLY A 61 -9.08 24.90 -1.32
N LEU A 62 -8.54 26.05 -1.72
CA LEU A 62 -8.75 27.34 -1.03
C LEU A 62 -10.19 27.82 -1.15
N LEU A 63 -10.80 27.70 -2.34
CA LEU A 63 -12.22 28.02 -2.50
C LEU A 63 -13.10 27.06 -1.67
N ALA A 64 -12.75 25.77 -1.67
CA ALA A 64 -13.48 24.76 -0.91
C ALA A 64 -13.38 24.97 0.61
N SER A 65 -12.32 25.58 1.14
CA SER A 65 -12.20 25.89 2.57
C SER A 65 -12.99 27.13 3.00
N CYS A 66 -13.32 28.04 2.07
CA CYS A 66 -14.19 29.18 2.34
C CYS A 66 -15.60 28.74 2.73
N LEU A 67 -16.11 27.67 2.11
CA LEU A 67 -17.47 27.16 2.33
C LEU A 67 -17.73 26.69 3.78
N PRO A 68 -16.91 25.83 4.41
CA PRO A 68 -17.08 25.51 5.83
C PRO A 68 -16.81 26.71 6.73
N LEU A 69 -15.94 27.66 6.35
CA LEU A 69 -15.69 28.88 7.12
C LEU A 69 -16.95 29.78 7.17
N THR A 70 -17.61 29.98 6.03
CA THR A 70 -18.87 30.75 5.96
C THR A 70 -20.02 30.00 6.63
N MET A 71 -20.08 28.67 6.51
CA MET A 71 -21.06 27.85 7.24
C MET A 71 -20.86 27.94 8.76
N ALA A 72 -19.62 28.00 9.24
CA ALA A 72 -19.32 28.11 10.66
C ALA A 72 -19.74 29.47 11.24
N THR A 73 -19.58 30.56 10.48
CA THR A 73 -19.91 31.92 10.96
C THR A 73 -21.38 32.29 10.77
N PHE A 74 -22.02 31.89 9.67
CA PHE A 74 -23.40 32.28 9.34
C PHE A 74 -24.39 31.10 9.33
N GLY A 75 -23.93 29.86 9.18
CA GLY A 75 -24.76 28.67 8.98
C GLY A 75 -25.16 27.93 10.27
N MET A 76 -24.64 28.32 11.43
CA MET A 76 -25.00 27.76 12.75
C MET A 76 -26.52 27.65 13.01
N PRO A 77 -27.37 28.65 12.67
CA PRO A 77 -28.81 28.56 12.92
C PRO A 77 -29.49 27.44 12.12
N VAL A 78 -28.96 27.12 10.94
CA VAL A 78 -29.49 26.07 10.05
C VAL A 78 -28.99 24.70 10.48
N LEU A 79 -27.71 24.60 10.86
CA LEU A 79 -27.08 23.36 11.30
C LEU A 79 -27.67 22.84 12.62
N PHE A 80 -28.20 23.72 13.47
CA PHE A 80 -28.82 23.34 14.75
C PHE A 80 -30.02 22.39 14.59
N TYR A 81 -30.78 22.51 13.50
CA TYR A 81 -31.98 21.70 13.27
C TYR A 81 -31.69 20.31 12.70
N ILE A 82 -30.42 19.97 12.42
CA ILE A 82 -30.07 18.67 11.84
C ILE A 82 -30.24 17.58 12.90
N PRO A 83 -31.15 16.60 12.72
CA PRO A 83 -31.30 15.51 13.67
C PRO A 83 -30.04 14.64 13.72
N GLN A 84 -29.69 14.18 14.92
CA GLN A 84 -28.55 13.28 15.12
C GLN A 84 -28.64 11.99 14.29
N VAL A 85 -29.87 11.54 14.00
CA VAL A 85 -30.14 10.37 13.15
C VAL A 85 -29.58 10.55 11.74
N THR A 86 -29.73 11.75 11.15
CA THR A 86 -29.24 12.04 9.80
C THR A 86 -27.72 12.00 9.74
N ILE A 87 -27.04 12.56 10.75
CA ILE A 87 -25.57 12.55 10.84
C ILE A 87 -25.06 11.12 11.02
N SER A 88 -25.74 10.32 11.85
CA SER A 88 -25.37 8.93 12.09
C SER A 88 -25.52 8.08 10.82
N ALA A 89 -26.62 8.27 10.07
CA ALA A 89 -26.84 7.61 8.78
C ALA A 89 -25.76 7.99 7.75
N LEU A 90 -25.36 9.25 7.71
CA LEU A 90 -24.28 9.73 6.83
C LEU A 90 -22.94 9.06 7.16
N VAL A 91 -22.58 8.98 8.45
CA VAL A 91 -21.34 8.33 8.90
C VAL A 91 -21.35 6.83 8.58
N LEU A 92 -22.49 6.15 8.77
CA LEU A 92 -22.63 4.74 8.44
C LEU A 92 -22.48 4.50 6.93
N ALA A 93 -23.12 5.33 6.10
CA ALA A 93 -22.97 5.27 4.64
C ALA A 93 -21.52 5.50 4.18
N ALA A 94 -20.80 6.43 4.82
CA ALA A 94 -19.38 6.67 4.54
C ALA A 94 -18.50 5.47 4.96
N SER A 95 -18.79 4.86 6.11
CA SER A 95 -18.04 3.72 6.66
C SER A 95 -18.15 2.48 5.78
N VAL A 96 -19.36 2.19 5.26
CA VAL A 96 -19.58 1.06 4.33
C VAL A 96 -18.78 1.24 3.04
N ARG A 97 -18.65 2.47 2.54
CA ARG A 97 -17.86 2.77 1.33
C ARG A 97 -16.35 2.65 1.54
N LEU A 98 -15.89 2.73 2.79
CA LEU A 98 -14.48 2.58 3.13
C LEU A 98 -14.05 1.11 3.20
N ALA A 99 -14.97 0.20 3.51
CA ALA A 99 -14.70 -1.23 3.58
C ALA A 99 -14.45 -1.84 2.18
N ASN A 100 -13.23 -2.33 1.94
CA ASN A 100 -12.84 -2.93 0.65
C ASN A 100 -13.01 -4.46 0.66
N TYR A 101 -14.25 -4.93 0.56
CA TYR A 101 -14.57 -6.37 0.55
C TYR A 101 -13.92 -7.14 -0.61
N ARG A 102 -13.62 -6.45 -1.72
CA ARG A 102 -13.01 -7.05 -2.91
C ARG A 102 -11.59 -7.56 -2.66
N GLU A 103 -10.85 -6.84 -1.82
CA GLU A 103 -9.45 -7.19 -1.51
C GLU A 103 -9.37 -8.43 -0.62
N ILE A 104 -10.28 -8.56 0.35
CA ILE A 104 -10.40 -9.78 1.17
C ILE A 104 -10.71 -10.99 0.27
N TYR A 105 -11.68 -10.85 -0.64
CA TYR A 105 -12.02 -11.91 -1.58
C TYR A 105 -10.84 -12.29 -2.49
N PHE A 106 -10.08 -11.30 -2.95
CA PHE A 106 -8.88 -11.52 -3.76
C PHE A 106 -7.79 -12.29 -3.02
N LEU A 107 -7.52 -11.95 -1.75
CA LEU A 107 -6.55 -12.66 -0.92
C LEU A 107 -6.93 -14.13 -0.70
N VAL A 108 -8.22 -14.40 -0.45
CA VAL A 108 -8.73 -15.77 -0.32
C VAL A 108 -8.59 -16.53 -1.64
N LYS A 109 -8.93 -15.90 -2.77
CA LYS A 109 -8.83 -16.52 -4.10
C LYS A 109 -7.38 -16.83 -4.50
N MET A 110 -6.41 -16.02 -4.08
CA MET A 110 -4.98 -16.25 -4.34
C MET A 110 -4.34 -17.27 -3.40
N GLY A 111 -5.04 -17.75 -2.37
CA GLY A 111 -4.46 -18.67 -1.39
C GLY A 111 -3.37 -18.03 -0.52
N ALA A 112 -3.40 -16.71 -0.34
CA ALA A 112 -2.43 -15.96 0.46
C ALA A 112 -2.75 -16.08 1.97
N TRP A 113 -2.73 -17.31 2.52
CA TRP A 113 -3.12 -17.62 3.90
C TRP A 113 -2.31 -16.84 4.96
N ALA A 114 -1.03 -16.57 4.68
CA ALA A 114 -0.19 -15.78 5.57
C ALA A 114 -0.66 -14.31 5.67
N GLU A 115 -1.08 -13.71 4.56
CA GLU A 115 -1.58 -12.34 4.56
C GLU A 115 -2.98 -12.25 5.16
N LEU A 116 -3.83 -13.25 4.90
CA LEU A 116 -5.16 -13.36 5.51
C LEU A 116 -5.10 -13.48 7.04
N THR A 117 -4.16 -14.28 7.56
CA THR A 117 -3.98 -14.43 9.02
C THR A 117 -3.51 -13.13 9.67
N VAL A 118 -2.57 -12.41 9.05
CA VAL A 118 -2.18 -11.07 9.52
C VAL A 118 -3.36 -10.10 9.51
N LEU A 119 -4.17 -10.10 8.45
CA LEU A 119 -5.37 -9.27 8.36
C LEU A 119 -6.38 -9.59 9.48
N LEU A 120 -6.64 -10.87 9.75
CA LEU A 120 -7.58 -11.28 10.81
C LEU A 120 -7.06 -10.94 12.21
N ILE A 121 -5.77 -11.17 12.48
CA ILE A 121 -5.14 -10.84 13.76
C ILE A 121 -5.18 -9.32 13.99
N THR A 122 -4.83 -8.53 12.98
CA THR A 122 -4.80 -7.07 13.10
C THR A 122 -6.20 -6.48 13.23
N LEU A 123 -7.18 -7.05 12.54
CA LEU A 123 -8.60 -6.68 12.70
C LEU A 123 -9.10 -7.00 14.12
N ALA A 124 -8.83 -8.21 14.61
CA ALA A 124 -9.25 -8.63 15.95
C ALA A 124 -8.61 -7.76 17.05
N LEU A 125 -7.30 -7.49 16.94
CA LEU A 125 -6.60 -6.61 17.87
C LEU A 125 -7.11 -5.16 17.81
N THR A 126 -7.40 -4.65 16.62
CA THR A 126 -7.97 -3.31 16.45
C THR A 126 -9.33 -3.20 17.12
N PHE A 127 -10.17 -4.24 17.02
CA PHE A 127 -11.49 -4.24 17.64
C PHE A 127 -11.45 -4.38 19.17
N LEU A 128 -10.50 -5.16 19.70
CA LEU A 128 -10.40 -5.44 21.15
C LEU A 128 -9.61 -4.37 21.91
N PHE A 129 -8.49 -3.91 21.36
CA PHE A 129 -7.52 -3.04 22.04
C PHE A 129 -7.43 -1.63 21.44
N GLY A 130 -8.13 -1.39 20.33
CA GLY A 130 -8.12 -0.12 19.62
C GLY A 130 -7.12 -0.06 18.45
N PRO A 131 -7.27 0.96 17.58
CA PRO A 131 -6.51 1.08 16.34
C PRO A 131 -5.02 1.32 16.55
N GLU A 132 -4.61 1.94 17.66
CA GLU A 132 -3.21 2.22 17.95
C GLU A 132 -2.39 0.93 18.07
N ILE A 133 -2.87 -0.01 18.90
CA ILE A 133 -2.23 -1.33 19.10
C ILE A 133 -2.35 -2.17 17.83
N GLY A 134 -3.51 -2.15 17.18
CA GLY A 134 -3.73 -2.87 15.92
C GLY A 134 -2.72 -2.49 14.83
N VAL A 135 -2.46 -1.20 14.64
CA VAL A 135 -1.48 -0.70 13.66
C VAL A 135 -0.05 -1.09 14.05
N LEU A 136 0.31 -1.00 15.34
CA LEU A 136 1.65 -1.36 15.81
C LEU A 136 1.96 -2.84 15.56
N VAL A 137 1.00 -3.73 15.87
CA VAL A 137 1.15 -5.16 15.62
C VAL A 137 1.14 -5.47 14.11
N ALA A 138 0.30 -4.79 13.32
CA ALA A 138 0.30 -4.94 11.86
C ALA A 138 1.68 -4.61 11.26
N PHE A 139 2.26 -3.49 11.70
CA PHE A 139 3.58 -3.06 11.26
C PHE A 139 4.67 -4.07 11.65
N GLY A 140 4.65 -4.54 12.90
CA GLY A 140 5.59 -5.56 13.38
C GLY A 140 5.50 -6.88 12.60
N MET A 141 4.29 -7.38 12.35
CA MET A 141 4.07 -8.59 11.55
C MET A 141 4.53 -8.41 10.09
N SER A 142 4.28 -7.25 9.50
CA SER A 142 4.73 -6.92 8.15
C SER A 142 6.27 -6.94 8.04
N LEU A 143 6.97 -6.33 9.01
CA LEU A 143 8.42 -6.39 9.08
C LEU A 143 8.94 -7.82 9.25
N MET A 144 8.31 -8.60 10.13
CA MET A 144 8.70 -9.99 10.35
C MET A 144 8.52 -10.85 9.08
N MET A 145 7.42 -10.66 8.36
CA MET A 145 7.19 -11.32 7.07
C MET A 145 8.22 -10.89 6.02
N LEU A 146 8.57 -9.60 5.98
CA LEU A 146 9.58 -9.09 5.06
C LEU A 146 10.95 -9.71 5.33
N VAL A 147 11.35 -9.79 6.61
CA VAL A 147 12.62 -10.43 7.01
C VAL A 147 12.60 -11.92 6.64
N LYS A 148 11.51 -12.63 6.93
CA LYS A 148 11.36 -14.05 6.57
C LYS A 148 11.49 -14.26 5.06
N LYS A 149 10.80 -13.44 4.26
CA LYS A 149 10.85 -13.50 2.79
C LYS A 149 12.24 -13.16 2.24
N SER A 150 12.91 -12.18 2.85
CA SER A 150 14.26 -11.76 2.46
C SER A 150 15.36 -12.74 2.87
N SER A 151 15.13 -13.57 3.89
CA SER A 151 16.08 -14.58 4.36
C SER A 151 16.13 -15.81 3.46
N MET A 152 15.05 -16.09 2.72
CA MET A 152 15.01 -17.20 1.76
C MET A 152 15.77 -16.82 0.48
N ALA A 153 16.95 -17.40 0.28
CA ALA A 153 17.70 -17.25 -0.96
C ALA A 153 16.98 -18.00 -2.10
N GLN A 154 16.54 -17.29 -3.13
CA GLN A 154 15.95 -17.91 -4.32
C GLN A 154 17.08 -18.25 -5.31
N VAL A 155 17.48 -19.52 -5.27
CA VAL A 155 18.46 -20.11 -6.21
C VAL A 155 17.69 -20.95 -7.22
N GLY A 156 17.84 -20.62 -8.50
CA GLY A 156 17.32 -21.39 -9.64
C GLY A 156 18.45 -22.08 -10.39
N VAL A 157 18.24 -23.33 -10.81
CA VAL A 157 19.20 -24.09 -11.62
C VAL A 157 18.87 -23.87 -13.09
N LEU A 158 19.83 -23.38 -13.87
CA LEU A 158 19.64 -23.09 -15.29
C LEU A 158 20.08 -24.27 -16.16
N GLY A 159 19.23 -24.61 -17.14
CA GLY A 159 19.51 -25.57 -18.21
C GLY A 159 19.59 -24.87 -19.57
N HIS A 160 20.27 -25.52 -20.51
CA HIS A 160 20.38 -25.06 -21.89
C HIS A 160 19.10 -25.40 -22.68
N TRP A 161 18.62 -24.45 -23.47
CA TRP A 161 17.46 -24.59 -24.35
C TRP A 161 17.96 -24.64 -25.81
N GLU A 162 17.85 -25.81 -26.46
CA GLU A 162 18.47 -26.10 -27.77
C GLU A 162 17.62 -25.71 -29.00
N GLU A 163 16.44 -25.10 -28.85
CA GLU A 163 15.42 -25.07 -29.93
C GLU A 163 15.19 -23.69 -30.58
N ASP A 164 16.19 -22.82 -30.73
CA ASP A 164 16.04 -21.54 -31.46
C ASP A 164 17.32 -21.19 -32.24
N GLU A 165 17.25 -21.19 -33.58
CA GLU A 165 18.33 -20.85 -34.54
C GLU A 165 18.76 -19.37 -34.50
N ASN A 166 18.36 -18.60 -33.49
CA ASN A 166 18.81 -17.23 -33.29
C ASN A 166 19.83 -17.18 -32.15
N GLU A 167 21.05 -16.73 -32.48
CA GLU A 167 22.26 -16.65 -31.63
C GLU A 167 22.09 -15.79 -30.35
N ALA A 168 21.28 -16.24 -29.42
CA ALA A 168 21.28 -15.78 -28.03
C ALA A 168 20.97 -16.97 -27.11
N THR A 169 22.02 -17.51 -26.49
CA THR A 169 22.04 -18.61 -25.53
C THR A 169 20.95 -18.46 -24.44
N LYS A 170 19.77 -19.04 -24.66
CA LYS A 170 18.66 -18.98 -23.70
C LYS A 170 18.85 -20.04 -22.61
N TYR A 171 19.55 -19.67 -21.54
CA TYR A 171 19.53 -20.44 -20.30
C TYR A 171 18.20 -20.22 -19.58
N ARG A 172 17.48 -21.31 -19.27
CA ARG A 172 16.17 -21.25 -18.60
C ARG A 172 16.14 -22.16 -17.38
N ASP A 173 15.32 -21.81 -16.40
CA ASP A 173 15.16 -22.61 -15.18
C ASP A 173 14.60 -24.00 -15.52
N VAL A 174 15.33 -25.04 -15.12
CA VAL A 174 15.00 -26.45 -15.39
C VAL A 174 13.68 -26.85 -14.71
N LEU A 175 13.32 -26.21 -13.60
CA LEU A 175 12.07 -26.49 -12.87
C LEU A 175 10.83 -25.93 -13.58
N LEU A 176 10.98 -24.81 -14.29
CA LEU A 176 9.88 -24.16 -15.01
C LEU A 176 9.76 -24.68 -16.45
N PHE A 177 10.85 -25.17 -17.03
CA PHE A 177 10.90 -25.68 -18.40
C PHE A 177 11.48 -27.11 -18.44
N PRO A 178 10.63 -28.16 -18.44
CA PRO A 178 11.07 -29.56 -18.40
C PRO A 178 11.93 -30.02 -19.58
N ARG A 179 12.02 -29.23 -20.66
CA ARG A 179 12.84 -29.49 -21.84
C ARG A 179 14.24 -28.88 -21.78
N ALA A 180 14.55 -28.03 -20.78
CA ALA A 180 15.88 -27.48 -20.59
C ALA A 180 16.81 -28.55 -19.99
N LYS A 181 17.89 -28.91 -20.69
CA LYS A 181 18.84 -29.94 -20.22
C LYS A 181 20.04 -29.28 -19.56
N THR A 182 20.48 -29.83 -18.44
CA THR A 182 21.75 -29.44 -17.81
C THR A 182 22.91 -30.05 -18.60
N ILE A 183 24.00 -29.30 -18.72
CA ILE A 183 25.21 -29.78 -19.40
C ILE A 183 25.99 -30.67 -18.41
N PRO A 184 26.33 -31.91 -18.77
CA PRO A 184 27.06 -32.80 -17.87
C PRO A 184 28.42 -32.19 -17.50
N GLY A 185 28.68 -32.06 -16.19
CA GLY A 185 29.92 -31.47 -15.65
C GLY A 185 29.88 -29.96 -15.40
N ILE A 186 28.80 -29.24 -15.77
CA ILE A 186 28.68 -27.78 -15.55
C ILE A 186 27.34 -27.48 -14.86
N LEU A 187 27.39 -26.87 -13.67
CA LEU A 187 26.22 -26.37 -12.94
C LEU A 187 26.13 -24.85 -13.10
N ILE A 188 25.06 -24.36 -13.72
CA ILE A 188 24.80 -22.93 -13.88
C ILE A 188 23.69 -22.52 -12.91
N LEU A 189 24.03 -21.66 -11.95
CA LEU A 189 23.10 -21.16 -10.94
C LEU A 189 22.73 -19.71 -11.24
N LYS A 190 21.43 -19.42 -11.22
CA LYS A 190 20.92 -18.05 -11.22
C LYS A 190 20.51 -17.69 -9.80
N ILE A 191 21.06 -16.59 -9.31
CA ILE A 191 20.71 -16.03 -8.01
C ILE A 191 19.67 -14.95 -8.28
N ASP A 192 18.40 -15.23 -7.95
CA ASP A 192 17.29 -14.30 -8.18
C ASP A 192 17.05 -13.36 -6.99
N SER A 193 17.86 -13.45 -5.94
CA SER A 193 17.78 -12.61 -4.73
C SER A 193 19.09 -11.84 -4.46
N PRO A 194 19.04 -10.57 -4.03
CA PRO A 194 20.25 -9.85 -3.63
C PRO A 194 20.91 -10.56 -2.44
N LEU A 195 22.21 -10.83 -2.52
CA LEU A 195 22.96 -11.45 -1.42
C LEU A 195 23.20 -10.42 -0.32
N ILE A 196 22.61 -10.67 0.85
CA ILE A 196 22.71 -9.85 2.04
C ILE A 196 23.05 -10.74 3.23
N PHE A 197 23.63 -10.18 4.29
CA PHE A 197 24.04 -10.94 5.47
C PHE A 197 22.96 -11.93 6.00
N ILE A 198 21.68 -11.55 5.87
CA ILE A 198 20.52 -12.32 6.32
C ILE A 198 20.28 -13.62 5.52
N ASN A 199 20.67 -13.68 4.24
CA ASN A 199 20.42 -14.86 3.37
C ASN A 199 21.68 -15.67 3.06
N MET A 200 22.87 -15.22 3.47
CA MET A 200 24.16 -15.87 3.21
C MET A 200 24.22 -17.30 3.76
N ALA A 201 23.71 -17.54 4.98
CA ALA A 201 23.68 -18.88 5.56
C ALA A 201 22.77 -19.83 4.77
N SER A 202 21.55 -19.37 4.45
CA SER A 202 20.59 -20.13 3.64
C SER A 202 21.13 -20.43 2.24
N PHE A 203 21.89 -19.51 1.65
CA PHE A 203 22.54 -19.70 0.35
C PHE A 203 23.68 -20.73 0.40
N ARG A 204 24.54 -20.64 1.43
CA ARG A 204 25.66 -21.58 1.61
C ARG A 204 25.18 -23.02 1.78
N ASP A 205 24.21 -23.24 2.67
CA ASP A 205 23.61 -24.57 2.90
C ASP A 205 22.99 -25.17 1.64
N ARG A 206 22.59 -24.32 0.69
CA ARG A 206 21.92 -24.69 -0.55
C ARG A 206 22.87 -24.93 -1.72
N ILE A 207 24.11 -24.44 -1.65
CA ILE A 207 25.21 -24.77 -2.58
C ILE A 207 25.96 -26.02 -2.12
N GLU A 208 26.09 -26.22 -0.80
CA GLU A 208 26.75 -27.41 -0.25
C GLU A 208 25.92 -28.70 -0.39
N ARG A 209 24.64 -28.59 -0.77
CA ARG A 209 23.75 -29.70 -1.14
C ARG A 209 23.75 -29.97 -2.63
#